data_AF-A0A0Q8FWL8-F1
#
_entry.id   AF-A0A0Q8FWL8-F1
#
_cell.length_a   1.000
_cell.length_b   1.000
_cell.length_c   1.000
_cell.angle_alpha   90.00
_cell.angle_beta   90.00
_cell.angle_gamma   90.00
#
_symmetry.space_group_name_H-M   'P 1'
#
loop_
_entity.id
_entity.type
_entity.pdbx_description
1 polymer ?
#
loop_
_entity_poly.entity_id
_entity_poly.type
_entity_poly.pdbx_seq_one_letter_code
_entity_poly.pdbx_strand_id
1 'polypeptide(L)'
;MSRQVDSWIEGDFNGYDYGAIFRLDNGLVLQQASAAYVYVYAYRPRATVYWNGQQLMLQVQGMPSGVPIIQVDTLDEGVIVSDFKGFQGQSLFQFQNGHVWQQAEYKYSYQYAYRPEAIVIDGVDGPQLQVEGMDEPVRVRRVR
;
A
#
# COMPACT_ATOMS: atom_id res chain seq x y z
N MET A 1 28.66 -6.02 4.74
CA MET A 1 27.58 -6.46 5.63
C MET A 1 26.26 -6.10 4.96
N SER A 2 25.52 -7.06 4.41
CA SER A 2 24.19 -6.76 3.85
C SER A 2 23.25 -6.43 5.00
N ARG A 3 22.62 -5.25 4.95
CA ARG A 3 21.64 -4.82 5.94
C ARG A 3 20.35 -5.60 5.68
N GLN A 4 19.97 -6.46 6.63
CA GLN A 4 18.67 -7.12 6.67
C GLN A 4 17.82 -6.44 7.76
N VAL A 5 16.53 -6.32 7.50
CA VAL A 5 15.54 -5.82 8.46
C VAL A 5 14.45 -6.87 8.60
N ASP A 6 14.24 -7.33 9.82
CA ASP A 6 13.13 -8.22 10.20
C ASP A 6 12.05 -7.39 10.91
N SER A 7 10.80 -7.58 10.49
CA SER A 7 9.63 -6.92 11.07
C SER A 7 8.36 -7.74 10.80
N TRP A 8 7.20 -7.14 10.97
CA TRP A 8 5.90 -7.72 10.69
C TRP A 8 5.13 -6.78 9.77
N ILE A 9 4.36 -7.32 8.84
CA ILE A 9 3.39 -6.52 8.09
C ILE A 9 2.31 -6.04 9.07
N GLU A 10 1.89 -4.80 8.91
CA GLU A 10 0.74 -4.24 9.62
C GLU A 10 -0.56 -4.75 8.99
N GLY A 11 -1.49 -5.21 9.84
CA GLY A 11 -2.84 -5.60 9.40
C GLY A 11 -2.88 -6.82 8.48
N ASP A 12 -3.82 -6.80 7.53
CA ASP A 12 -4.05 -7.87 6.58
C ASP A 12 -3.02 -7.87 5.44
N PHE A 13 -2.56 -9.05 5.07
CA PHE A 13 -1.76 -9.31 3.88
C PHE A 13 -2.55 -10.25 2.97
N ASN A 14 -2.91 -9.79 1.77
CA ASN A 14 -3.67 -10.56 0.78
C ASN A 14 -2.79 -11.20 -0.29
N GLY A 15 -1.47 -11.02 -0.20
CA GLY A 15 -0.50 -11.56 -1.12
C GLY A 15 0.28 -10.50 -1.88
N TYR A 16 0.89 -10.92 -2.98
CA TYR A 16 1.60 -10.05 -3.90
C TYR A 16 0.71 -9.64 -5.05
N ASP A 17 0.72 -8.34 -5.33
CA ASP A 17 0.05 -7.73 -6.46
C ASP A 17 0.91 -6.55 -6.97
N TYR A 18 0.80 -6.23 -8.24
CA TYR A 18 1.52 -5.12 -8.83
C TYR A 18 1.16 -3.79 -8.12
N GLY A 19 2.17 -3.09 -7.64
CA GLY A 19 1.98 -1.82 -6.93
C GLY A 19 1.48 -1.98 -5.48
N ALA A 20 1.32 -3.20 -4.97
CA ALA A 20 0.95 -3.45 -3.57
C ALA A 20 1.85 -2.67 -2.60
N ILE A 21 1.23 -2.11 -1.57
CA ILE A 21 1.89 -1.29 -0.55
C ILE A 21 1.93 -2.09 0.75
N PHE A 22 3.12 -2.26 1.30
CA PHE A 22 3.35 -2.99 2.55
C PHE A 22 3.83 -2.02 3.61
N ARG A 23 3.09 -1.93 4.72
CA ARG A 23 3.51 -1.21 5.93
C ARG A 23 4.06 -2.22 6.92
N LEU A 24 5.20 -1.91 7.52
CA LEU A 24 5.83 -2.76 8.53
C LEU A 24 5.73 -2.09 9.91
N ASP A 25 5.61 -2.89 10.98
CA ASP A 25 5.52 -2.42 12.38
C ASP A 25 6.66 -1.49 12.81
N ASN A 26 7.78 -1.47 12.08
CA ASN A 26 8.90 -0.57 12.32
C ASN A 26 8.82 0.78 11.58
N GLY A 27 7.69 1.07 10.94
CA GLY A 27 7.41 2.30 10.20
C GLY A 27 7.92 2.32 8.76
N LEU A 28 8.50 1.23 8.25
CA LEU A 28 8.86 1.16 6.83
C LEU A 28 7.60 1.01 5.97
N VAL A 29 7.52 1.82 4.93
CA VAL A 29 6.51 1.70 3.88
C VAL A 29 7.21 1.30 2.58
N LEU A 30 6.74 0.20 1.99
CA LEU A 30 7.36 -0.44 0.85
C LEU A 30 6.34 -0.56 -0.27
N GLN A 31 6.76 -0.40 -1.51
CA GLN A 31 5.93 -0.66 -2.68
C GLN A 31 6.55 -1.77 -3.53
N GLN A 32 5.72 -2.72 -3.98
CA GLN A 32 6.15 -3.75 -4.91
C GLN A 32 6.58 -3.14 -6.25
N ALA A 33 7.82 -3.44 -6.67
CA ALA A 33 8.46 -2.80 -7.82
C ALA A 33 8.33 -3.60 -9.13
N SER A 34 7.80 -4.82 -9.09
CA SER A 34 7.64 -5.68 -10.27
C SER A 34 6.39 -6.54 -10.18
N ALA A 35 5.85 -6.94 -11.33
CA ALA A 35 4.69 -7.83 -11.39
C ALA A 35 5.00 -9.21 -10.79
N ALA A 36 4.30 -9.55 -9.72
CA ALA A 36 4.21 -10.88 -9.12
C ALA A 36 2.82 -10.99 -8.50
N TYR A 37 2.12 -12.07 -8.80
CA TYR A 37 0.73 -12.28 -8.39
C TYR A 37 0.62 -13.59 -7.64
N VAL A 38 0.48 -13.51 -6.32
CA VAL A 38 0.30 -14.67 -5.44
C VAL A 38 -0.68 -14.27 -4.37
N TYR A 39 -1.86 -14.89 -4.36
CA TYR A 39 -2.91 -14.58 -3.38
C TYR A 39 -2.84 -15.52 -2.19
N VAL A 40 -2.64 -14.95 -1.00
CA VAL A 40 -2.69 -15.66 0.27
C VAL A 40 -3.10 -14.66 1.32
N TYR A 41 -4.07 -15.04 2.14
CA TYR A 41 -4.44 -14.28 3.31
C TYR A 41 -3.54 -14.64 4.51
N ALA A 42 -2.97 -13.64 5.16
CA ALA A 42 -2.36 -13.75 6.47
C ALA A 42 -2.58 -12.46 7.26
N TYR A 43 -2.88 -12.57 8.56
CA TYR A 43 -2.94 -11.42 9.46
C TYR A 43 -1.58 -11.20 10.10
N ARG A 44 -1.01 -10.01 9.90
CA ARG A 44 0.29 -9.56 10.41
C ARG A 44 1.39 -10.63 10.25
N PRO A 45 1.72 -11.09 9.03
CA PRO A 45 2.79 -12.07 8.82
C PRO A 45 4.17 -11.45 9.03
N ARG A 46 5.16 -12.29 9.40
CA ARG A 46 6.56 -11.84 9.48
C ARG A 46 7.07 -11.46 8.10
N ALA A 47 7.84 -10.38 8.04
CA ALA A 47 8.45 -9.86 6.83
C ALA A 47 9.96 -9.64 7.02
N THR A 48 10.72 -9.92 5.99
CA THR A 48 12.16 -9.71 5.94
C THR A 48 12.51 -8.88 4.70
N VAL A 49 13.09 -7.71 4.93
CA VAL A 49 13.63 -6.83 3.89
C VAL A 49 15.14 -7.06 3.78
N TYR A 50 15.64 -7.36 2.59
CA TYR A 50 17.06 -7.61 2.37
C TYR A 50 17.51 -7.17 0.97
N TRP A 51 18.80 -6.87 0.84
CA TRP A 51 19.43 -6.64 -0.47
C TRP A 51 19.91 -7.97 -1.06
N ASN A 52 19.52 -8.28 -2.29
CA ASN A 52 19.94 -9.53 -2.96
C ASN A 52 21.20 -9.40 -3.83
N GLY A 53 21.83 -8.23 -3.85
CA GLY A 53 22.95 -7.91 -4.74
C GLY A 53 22.59 -6.95 -5.87
N GLN A 54 21.31 -6.84 -6.22
CA GLN A 54 20.81 -6.00 -7.32
C GLN A 54 19.68 -5.05 -6.91
N GLN A 55 18.79 -5.49 -6.03
CA GLN A 55 17.62 -4.72 -5.58
C GLN A 55 17.21 -5.11 -4.16
N LEU A 56 16.38 -4.28 -3.54
CA LEU A 56 15.73 -4.60 -2.28
C LEU A 56 14.61 -5.61 -2.53
N MET A 57 14.53 -6.58 -1.64
CA MET A 57 13.56 -7.67 -1.69
C MET A 57 12.75 -7.69 -0.40
N LEU A 58 11.47 -8.02 -0.51
CA LEU A 58 10.59 -8.34 0.60
C LEU A 58 10.22 -9.82 0.53
N GLN A 59 10.66 -10.61 1.51
CA GLN A 59 10.16 -11.96 1.74
C GLN A 59 9.12 -11.92 2.86
N VAL A 60 7.92 -12.43 2.59
CA VAL A 60 6.86 -12.57 3.61
C VAL A 60 6.74 -14.05 4.00
N GLN A 61 6.49 -14.32 5.29
CA GLN A 61 6.28 -15.67 5.78
C GLN A 61 5.09 -16.34 5.07
N GLY A 62 5.29 -17.56 4.58
CA GLY A 62 4.27 -18.30 3.83
C GLY A 62 4.22 -17.98 2.34
N MET A 63 4.99 -17.00 1.86
CA MET A 63 5.13 -16.72 0.42
C MET A 63 6.20 -17.61 -0.22
N PRO A 64 5.98 -18.06 -1.48
CA PRO A 64 6.90 -18.97 -2.16
C PRO A 64 8.27 -18.33 -2.48
N SER A 65 8.31 -17.01 -2.65
CA SER A 65 9.53 -16.25 -2.95
C SER A 65 9.37 -14.80 -2.55
N GLY A 66 10.47 -14.09 -2.31
CA GLY A 66 10.44 -12.64 -2.10
C GLY A 66 10.20 -11.88 -3.39
N VAL A 67 9.66 -10.67 -3.27
CA VAL A 67 9.40 -9.76 -4.39
C VAL A 67 10.30 -8.53 -4.32
N PRO A 68 10.71 -7.97 -5.48
CA PRO A 68 11.34 -6.66 -5.54
C PRO A 68 10.47 -5.57 -4.94
N ILE A 69 11.09 -4.71 -4.13
CA ILE A 69 10.42 -3.56 -3.53
C ILE A 69 11.27 -2.31 -3.68
N ILE A 70 10.60 -1.16 -3.52
CA ILE A 70 11.23 0.10 -3.17
C ILE A 70 10.70 0.58 -1.82
N GLN A 71 11.51 1.32 -1.08
CA GLN A 71 11.02 2.08 0.07
C GLN A 71 10.44 3.40 -0.47
N VAL A 72 9.26 3.77 0.04
CA VAL A 72 8.52 4.97 -0.39
C VAL A 72 8.25 5.87 0.81
N ASP A 73 8.08 7.16 0.54
CA ASP A 73 7.71 8.14 1.56
C ASP A 73 6.18 8.16 1.73
N THR A 74 5.75 8.42 2.97
CA THR A 74 4.34 8.66 3.28
C THR A 74 4.04 10.16 3.13
N LEU A 75 3.11 10.49 2.25
CA LEU A 75 2.66 11.86 2.00
C LEU A 75 1.50 12.28 2.92
N ASP A 76 0.64 11.32 3.27
CA ASP A 76 -0.51 11.52 4.13
C ASP A 76 -0.96 10.19 4.73
N GLU A 77 -1.57 10.19 5.90
CA GLU A 77 -2.18 8.99 6.49
C GLU A 77 -3.29 9.34 7.47
N GLY A 78 -4.20 8.39 7.66
CA GLY A 78 -5.27 8.45 8.64
C GLY A 78 -6.63 8.12 8.03
N VAL A 79 -7.68 8.57 8.70
CA VAL A 79 -9.05 8.13 8.40
C VAL A 79 -9.71 9.03 7.36
N ILE A 80 -10.35 8.42 6.37
CA ILE A 80 -11.27 9.11 5.43
C ILE A 80 -12.57 9.47 6.17
N VAL A 81 -13.01 10.72 6.11
CA VAL A 81 -14.17 11.20 6.90
C VAL A 81 -15.53 10.84 6.30
N SER A 82 -15.59 10.60 4.99
CA SER A 82 -16.81 10.24 4.28
C SER A 82 -16.97 8.73 4.16
N ASP A 83 -18.18 8.27 3.86
CA ASP A 83 -18.41 6.90 3.40
C ASP A 83 -17.54 6.61 2.18
N PHE A 84 -16.80 5.51 2.24
CA PHE A 84 -16.04 5.00 1.12
C PHE A 84 -16.89 3.98 0.36
N LYS A 85 -16.98 4.14 -0.96
CA LYS A 85 -17.77 3.28 -1.86
C LYS A 85 -16.89 2.68 -2.96
N GLY A 86 -15.60 2.58 -2.72
CA GLY A 86 -14.60 2.16 -3.69
C GLY A 86 -14.14 3.27 -4.64
N PHE A 87 -13.39 2.88 -5.66
CA PHE A 87 -12.88 3.77 -6.69
C PHE A 87 -13.89 3.93 -7.82
N GLN A 88 -14.11 5.16 -8.27
CA GLN A 88 -15.17 5.50 -9.24
C GLN A 88 -14.63 6.34 -10.42
N GLY A 89 -13.31 6.45 -10.58
CA GLY A 89 -12.65 7.22 -11.63
C GLY A 89 -12.41 8.69 -11.27
N GLN A 90 -13.23 9.28 -10.39
CA GLN A 90 -13.13 10.70 -9.99
C GLN A 90 -13.42 10.95 -8.50
N SER A 91 -13.34 9.91 -7.67
CA SER A 91 -13.61 9.98 -6.23
C SER A 91 -12.73 11.02 -5.52
N LEU A 92 -13.33 11.71 -4.54
CA LEU A 92 -12.63 12.59 -3.59
C LEU A 92 -12.47 11.88 -2.25
N PHE A 93 -11.29 12.00 -1.65
CA PHE A 93 -10.93 11.39 -0.39
C PHE A 93 -10.50 12.50 0.57
N GLN A 94 -11.36 12.82 1.52
CA GLN A 94 -11.07 13.80 2.56
C GLN A 94 -10.59 13.09 3.82
N PHE A 95 -9.39 13.44 4.29
CA PHE A 95 -8.80 12.93 5.52
C PHE A 95 -9.27 13.76 6.73
N GLN A 96 -9.20 13.18 7.92
CA GLN A 96 -9.57 13.87 9.17
C GLN A 96 -8.74 15.14 9.45
N ASN A 97 -7.51 15.19 8.95
CA ASN A 97 -6.63 16.36 9.04
C ASN A 97 -7.03 17.51 8.07
N GLY A 98 -8.05 17.30 7.23
CA GLY A 98 -8.57 18.28 6.29
C GLY A 98 -7.91 18.27 4.91
N HIS A 99 -6.87 17.46 4.70
CA HIS A 99 -6.30 17.24 3.36
C HIS A 99 -7.29 16.50 2.45
N VAL A 100 -7.23 16.83 1.16
CA VAL A 100 -8.11 16.20 0.17
C VAL A 100 -7.31 15.74 -1.04
N TRP A 101 -7.54 14.48 -1.39
CA TRP A 101 -6.97 13.81 -2.55
C TRP A 101 -8.08 13.47 -3.54
N GLN A 102 -7.80 13.60 -4.84
CA GLN A 102 -8.72 13.19 -5.90
C GLN A 102 -8.10 12.04 -6.71
N GLN A 103 -8.91 11.02 -7.02
CA GLN A 103 -8.54 9.97 -7.96
C GLN A 103 -8.09 10.58 -9.30
N ALA A 104 -6.93 10.14 -9.79
CA ALA A 104 -6.25 10.68 -10.96
C ALA A 104 -6.15 9.71 -12.15
N GLU A 105 -6.77 8.53 -12.03
CA GLU A 105 -6.83 7.54 -13.10
C GLU A 105 -8.19 6.84 -13.17
N TYR A 106 -8.51 6.29 -14.34
CA TYR A 106 -9.69 5.45 -14.48
C TYR A 106 -9.43 4.08 -13.83
N LYS A 107 -10.02 3.89 -12.65
CA LYS A 107 -10.07 2.62 -11.93
C LYS A 107 -11.42 2.53 -11.25
N TYR A 108 -12.11 1.42 -11.49
CA TYR A 108 -13.40 1.13 -10.87
C TYR A 108 -13.27 -0.10 -9.99
N SER A 109 -13.67 0.04 -8.73
CA SER A 109 -13.78 -1.05 -7.77
C SER A 109 -14.82 -0.65 -6.75
N TYR A 110 -15.68 -1.58 -6.34
CA TYR A 110 -16.73 -1.29 -5.36
C TYR A 110 -16.39 -1.95 -4.04
N GLN A 111 -16.34 -1.13 -3.00
CA GLN A 111 -16.22 -1.59 -1.62
C GLN A 111 -16.84 -0.56 -0.70
N TYR A 112 -17.77 -0.99 0.14
CA TYR A 112 -18.32 -0.12 1.17
C TYR A 112 -17.48 -0.21 2.43
N ALA A 113 -17.05 0.94 2.95
CA ALA A 113 -16.47 1.06 4.27
C ALA A 113 -16.90 2.39 4.92
N TYR A 114 -17.22 2.32 6.21
CA TYR A 114 -17.52 3.50 7.01
C TYR A 114 -16.23 4.02 7.65
N ARG A 115 -15.76 5.19 7.19
CA ARG A 115 -14.56 5.86 7.70
C ARG A 115 -13.31 4.96 7.76
N PRO A 116 -12.87 4.38 6.63
CA PRO A 116 -11.70 3.50 6.61
C PRO A 116 -10.40 4.27 6.86
N GLU A 117 -9.40 3.56 7.38
CA GLU A 117 -8.01 4.01 7.38
C GLU A 117 -7.46 4.05 5.95
N ALA A 118 -6.57 5.00 5.68
CA ALA A 118 -5.93 5.15 4.40
C ALA A 118 -4.54 5.76 4.51
N ILE A 119 -3.72 5.52 3.50
CA ILE A 119 -2.37 6.08 3.36
C ILE A 119 -2.17 6.58 1.94
N VAL A 120 -1.53 7.73 1.80
CA VAL A 120 -1.02 8.25 0.55
C VAL A 120 0.50 8.17 0.56
N ILE A 121 1.07 7.49 -0.43
CA ILE A 121 2.52 7.38 -0.61
C ILE A 121 3.00 8.17 -1.82
N ASP A 122 4.28 8.53 -1.85
CA ASP A 122 4.97 8.93 -3.07
C ASP A 122 5.48 7.68 -3.79
N GLY A 123 4.59 7.06 -4.56
CA GLY A 123 4.84 5.78 -5.22
C GLY A 123 5.63 5.92 -6.52
N VAL A 124 5.91 4.79 -7.17
CA VAL A 124 6.67 4.70 -8.44
C VAL A 124 6.10 5.63 -9.52
N ASP A 125 4.78 5.72 -9.62
CA ASP A 125 4.07 6.50 -10.64
C ASP A 125 3.43 7.79 -10.07
N GLY A 126 4.06 8.34 -9.03
CA GLY A 126 3.58 9.50 -8.28
C GLY A 126 2.64 9.13 -7.13
N PRO A 127 1.84 10.09 -6.62
CA PRO A 127 1.03 9.87 -5.43
C PRO A 127 -0.02 8.77 -5.61
N GLN A 128 -0.05 7.82 -4.68
CA GLN A 128 -0.98 6.69 -4.69
C GLN A 128 -1.66 6.54 -3.33
N LEU A 129 -2.97 6.32 -3.35
CA LEU A 129 -3.81 6.09 -2.17
C LEU A 129 -4.11 4.60 -2.03
N GLN A 130 -3.76 4.04 -0.87
CA GLN A 130 -4.26 2.75 -0.41
C GLN A 130 -5.32 2.98 0.66
N VAL A 131 -6.46 2.30 0.53
CA VAL A 131 -7.55 2.32 1.51
C VAL A 131 -7.64 0.93 2.14
N GLU A 132 -7.87 0.87 3.45
CA GLU A 132 -8.06 -0.38 4.17
C GLU A 132 -9.13 -1.26 3.52
N GLY A 133 -8.80 -2.53 3.35
CA GLY A 133 -9.66 -3.53 2.71
C GLY A 133 -9.68 -3.49 1.18
N MET A 134 -9.05 -2.52 0.52
CA MET A 134 -8.90 -2.55 -0.94
C MET A 134 -7.69 -3.39 -1.34
N ASP A 135 -7.83 -4.21 -2.38
CA ASP A 135 -6.73 -5.06 -2.86
C ASP A 135 -5.61 -4.27 -3.53
N GLU A 136 -5.96 -3.18 -4.23
CA GLU A 136 -5.01 -2.39 -5.01
C GLU A 136 -5.10 -0.90 -4.67
N PRO A 137 -3.99 -0.15 -4.72
CA PRO A 137 -4.02 1.31 -4.56
C PRO A 137 -4.57 1.99 -5.82
N VAL A 138 -4.79 3.30 -5.74
CA VAL A 138 -5.18 4.14 -6.88
C VAL A 138 -4.33 5.40 -6.96
N ARG A 139 -3.95 5.82 -8.17
CA ARG A 139 -3.28 7.11 -8.36
C ARG A 139 -4.19 8.26 -7.95
N VAL A 140 -3.60 9.22 -7.25
CA VAL A 140 -4.29 10.40 -6.76
C VAL A 140 -3.50 11.67 -7.05
N ARG A 141 -4.18 12.80 -6.96
CA ARG A 141 -3.57 14.13 -6.96
C ARG A 141 -4.11 14.92 -5.78
N ARG A 142 -3.24 15.69 -5.14
CA ARG A 142 -3.66 16.55 -4.04
C ARG A 142 -4.51 17.70 -4.59
N VAL A 143 -5.62 17.99 -3.93
CA VAL A 143 -6.51 19.12 -4.29
C VAL A 143 -6.72 20.11 -3.15
N ARG A 144 -6.39 19.74 -1.90
CA ARG A 144 -6.38 20.63 -0.74
C ARG A 144 -5.41 20.15 0.34
#